data_AF-A0A484FU70-F1
#
_entry.id   AF-A0A484FU70-F1
#
_cell.length_a   1.000
_cell.length_b   1.000
_cell.length_c   1.000
_cell.angle_alpha   90.00
_cell.angle_beta   90.00
_cell.angle_gamma   90.00
#
_symmetry.space_group_name_H-M   'P 1'
#
loop_
_entity.id
_entity.type
_entity.pdbx_description
1 polymer ?
#
loop_
_entity_poly.entity_id
_entity_poly.type
_entity_poly.pdbx_seq_one_letter_code
_entity_poly.pdbx_strand_id
1 'polypeptide(L)'
;MHFLWGVVKDLIKSILQTRYKSDDIVENDKYTPNWCREIRTGGQIESFPTTTSVEQLVDAFTMCIHIASPLHTAPPALCTPLPLDLQTLKSVTDKELTAAQPIGKGDMKWKD
;
A
#
# COMPACT_ATOMS: atom_id res chain seq x y z
N MET A 1 -7.98 -0.92 -5.03
CA MET A 1 -6.75 -0.16 -4.75
C MET A 1 -5.68 -0.25 -5.87
N HIS A 2 -6.00 -0.66 -7.11
CA HIS A 2 -5.01 -0.73 -8.19
C HIS A 2 -4.59 0.64 -8.75
N PHE A 3 -5.51 1.60 -8.82
CA PHE A 3 -5.24 2.92 -9.39
C PHE A 3 -4.22 3.72 -8.55
N LEU A 4 -4.42 3.79 -7.23
CA LEU A 4 -3.53 4.52 -6.34
C LEU A 4 -2.13 3.90 -6.26
N TRP A 5 -2.04 2.57 -6.32
CA TRP A 5 -0.75 1.88 -6.41
C TRP A 5 0.04 2.34 -7.64
N GLY A 6 -0.59 2.36 -8.83
CA GLY A 6 0.05 2.81 -10.06
C GLY A 6 0.57 4.25 -9.97
N VAL A 7 -0.26 5.17 -9.47
CA VAL A 7 0.13 6.59 -9.33
C VAL A 7 1.31 6.77 -8.38
N VAL A 8 1.31 6.07 -7.23
CA VAL A 8 2.43 6.11 -6.28
C VAL A 8 3.69 5.51 -6.92
N LYS A 9 3.56 4.40 -7.65
CA LYS A 9 4.67 3.75 -8.35
C LYS A 9 5.30 4.69 -9.39
N ASP A 10 4.49 5.38 -10.19
CA ASP A 10 4.97 6.32 -11.21
C ASP A 10 5.69 7.54 -10.61
N LEU A 11 5.17 8.07 -9.50
CA LEU A 11 5.83 9.14 -8.75
C LEU A 11 7.19 8.68 -8.22
N ILE A 12 7.24 7.51 -7.56
CA ILE A 12 8.47 6.97 -6.98
C ILE A 12 9.49 6.65 -8.05
N LYS A 13 9.06 6.08 -9.17
CA LYS A 13 9.89 5.85 -10.34
C LYS A 13 10.52 7.16 -10.84
N SER A 14 9.72 8.21 -11.00
CA SER A 14 10.20 9.53 -11.44
C SER A 14 11.25 10.12 -10.49
N ILE A 15 11.05 9.99 -9.18
CA ILE A 15 11.99 10.48 -8.16
C ILE A 15 13.28 9.65 -8.13
N LEU A 16 13.18 8.32 -8.04
CA LEU A 16 14.35 7.45 -7.96
C LEU A 16 15.20 7.52 -9.22
N GLN A 17 14.56 7.64 -10.39
CA GLN A 17 15.27 7.83 -11.66
C GLN A 17 16.00 9.16 -11.76
N THR A 18 15.85 10.12 -10.84
CA THR A 18 16.76 11.29 -10.79
C THR A 18 18.20 10.87 -10.43
N ARG A 19 18.38 9.79 -9.67
CA ARG A 19 19.66 9.29 -9.17
C ARG A 19 20.03 7.91 -9.71
N TYR A 20 19.12 6.95 -9.62
CA TYR A 20 19.32 5.56 -10.04
C TYR A 20 18.93 5.42 -11.52
N LYS A 21 19.89 5.73 -12.41
CA LYS A 21 19.71 5.71 -13.87
C LYS A 21 19.83 4.32 -14.49
N SER A 22 20.43 3.38 -13.79
CA SER A 22 20.65 1.99 -14.22
C SER A 22 20.75 1.08 -13.00
N ASP A 23 20.57 -0.22 -13.23
CA ASP A 23 20.69 -1.26 -12.20
C ASP A 23 22.10 -1.31 -11.62
N ASP A 24 23.13 -1.05 -12.43
CA ASP A 24 24.53 -0.93 -11.97
C ASP A 24 24.71 0.11 -10.84
N ILE A 25 23.98 1.22 -10.88
CA ILE A 25 24.04 2.23 -9.81
C ILE A 25 23.40 1.70 -8.52
N VAL A 26 22.38 0.84 -8.62
CA VAL A 26 21.73 0.20 -7.46
C VAL A 26 22.66 -0.85 -6.86
N GLU A 27 23.30 -1.68 -7.69
CA GLU A 27 24.23 -2.72 -7.25
C GLU A 27 25.48 -2.14 -6.57
N ASN A 28 25.98 -1.00 -7.06
CA ASN A 28 27.13 -0.30 -6.49
C ASN A 28 26.75 0.67 -5.35
N ASP A 29 25.47 0.79 -5.00
CA ASP A 29 25.04 1.62 -3.88
C ASP A 29 25.39 0.95 -2.55
N LYS A 30 26.18 1.64 -1.71
CA LYS A 30 26.67 1.06 -0.45
C LYS A 30 25.60 0.90 0.64
N TYR A 31 24.46 1.59 0.50
CA TYR A 31 23.44 1.66 1.54
C TYR A 31 22.29 0.71 1.28
N THR A 32 21.88 0.56 0.02
CA THR A 32 20.78 -0.27 -0.44
C THR A 32 20.86 -1.73 0.06
N PRO A 33 21.97 -2.47 -0.12
CA PRO A 33 22.09 -3.84 0.37
C PRO A 33 22.11 -3.92 1.91
N ASN A 34 22.70 -2.91 2.57
CA ASN A 34 22.70 -2.85 4.04
C ASN A 34 21.30 -2.60 4.61
N TRP A 35 20.55 -1.70 3.98
CA TRP A 35 19.17 -1.41 4.33
C TRP A 35 18.27 -2.64 4.14
N CYS A 36 18.38 -3.31 2.99
CA CYS A 36 17.64 -4.55 2.72
C CYS A 36 17.98 -5.64 3.76
N ARG A 37 19.27 -5.83 4.07
CA ARG A 37 19.72 -6.78 5.09
C ARG A 37 19.13 -6.43 6.45
N GLU A 38 19.22 -5.18 6.88
CA GLU A 38 18.75 -4.73 8.18
C GLU A 38 17.25 -4.97 8.36
N ILE A 39 16.43 -4.68 7.33
CA ILE A 39 14.99 -4.95 7.37
C ILE A 39 14.71 -6.47 7.49
N ARG A 40 15.44 -7.29 6.73
CA ARG A 40 15.23 -8.75 6.74
C ARG A 40 15.64 -9.38 8.06
N THR A 41 16.74 -8.94 8.66
CA THR A 41 17.29 -9.55 9.88
C THR A 41 16.86 -8.80 11.13
N GLY A 42 17.24 -7.53 11.28
CA GLY A 42 16.92 -6.72 12.46
C GLY A 42 15.44 -6.37 12.53
N GLY A 43 14.81 -6.11 11.38
CA GLY A 43 13.37 -5.89 11.25
C GLY A 43 12.53 -7.17 11.18
N GLN A 44 13.16 -8.34 11.04
CA GLN A 44 12.51 -9.66 10.94
C GLN A 44 11.48 -9.78 9.80
N ILE A 45 11.66 -9.03 8.71
CA ILE A 45 10.82 -9.13 7.51
C ILE A 45 11.59 -9.90 6.43
N GLU A 46 11.71 -11.23 6.60
CA GLU A 46 12.54 -12.08 5.73
C GLU A 46 12.17 -12.00 4.25
N SER A 47 10.89 -11.73 3.96
CA SER A 47 10.31 -11.55 2.63
C SER A 47 10.64 -10.21 1.97
N PHE A 48 11.24 -9.27 2.70
CA PHE A 48 11.70 -8.01 2.12
C PHE A 48 12.77 -8.31 1.05
N PRO A 49 12.73 -7.64 -0.12
CA PRO A 49 13.59 -8.00 -1.24
C PRO A 49 15.07 -7.66 -0.97
N THR A 50 15.96 -8.41 -1.62
CA THR A 50 17.34 -7.96 -1.88
C THR A 50 17.33 -7.26 -3.22
N THR A 51 17.26 -5.92 -3.22
CA THR A 51 17.09 -5.15 -4.46
C THR A 51 18.41 -5.01 -5.22
N THR A 52 18.45 -5.45 -6.48
CA THR A 52 19.58 -5.29 -7.40
C THR A 52 19.21 -4.48 -8.65
N SER A 53 17.93 -4.14 -8.83
CA SER A 53 17.46 -3.34 -9.96
C SER A 53 16.67 -2.10 -9.53
N VAL A 54 16.59 -1.12 -10.41
CA VAL A 54 15.80 0.10 -10.20
C VAL A 54 14.32 -0.24 -10.01
N GLU A 55 13.78 -1.19 -10.79
CA GLU A 55 12.38 -1.63 -10.66
C GLU A 55 12.10 -2.23 -9.27
N GLN A 56 12.99 -3.08 -8.75
CA GLN A 56 12.83 -3.65 -7.41
C GLN A 56 12.88 -2.58 -6.31
N LEU A 57 13.77 -1.59 -6.47
CA LEU A 57 13.85 -0.46 -5.54
C LEU A 57 12.57 0.38 -5.58
N VAL A 58 12.04 0.65 -6.79
CA VAL A 58 10.75 1.33 -6.97
C VAL A 58 9.62 0.56 -6.29
N ASP A 59 9.53 -0.75 -6.46
CA ASP A 59 8.49 -1.56 -5.84
C ASP A 59 8.60 -1.59 -4.31
N ALA A 60 9.83 -1.67 -3.76
CA ALA A 60 10.05 -1.63 -2.32
C ALA A 60 9.58 -0.29 -1.71
N PHE A 61 9.97 0.84 -2.31
CA PHE A 61 9.52 2.17 -1.85
C PHE A 61 8.03 2.40 -2.04
N THR A 62 7.46 1.92 -3.15
CA THR A 62 6.01 1.97 -3.40
C THR A 62 5.25 1.22 -2.30
N MET A 63 5.73 0.03 -1.91
CA MET A 63 5.13 -0.75 -0.83
C MET A 63 5.22 -0.02 0.52
N CYS A 64 6.37 0.59 0.86
CA CYS A 64 6.52 1.36 2.08
C CYS A 64 5.50 2.51 2.18
N ILE A 65 5.34 3.30 1.12
CA ILE A 65 4.37 4.40 1.08
C ILE A 65 2.93 3.88 1.11
N HIS A 66 2.67 2.80 0.38
CA HIS A 66 1.35 2.16 0.37
C HIS A 66 0.93 1.72 1.79
N ILE A 67 1.85 1.10 2.54
CA ILE A 67 1.58 0.69 3.93
C ILE A 67 1.32 1.93 4.80
N ALA A 68 2.18 2.94 4.71
CA ALA A 68 2.13 4.11 5.60
C ALA A 68 0.91 5.01 5.39
N SER A 69 0.30 5.03 4.21
CA SER A 69 -0.81 5.94 3.89
C SER A 69 -2.11 5.20 3.51
N PRO A 70 -2.27 4.66 2.29
CA PRO A 70 -3.56 4.13 1.88
C PRO A 70 -3.98 2.87 2.64
N LEU A 71 -3.03 2.00 3.01
CA LEU A 71 -3.37 0.82 3.82
C LEU A 71 -3.73 1.23 5.26
N HIS A 72 -2.97 2.13 5.88
CA HIS A 72 -3.26 2.62 7.22
C HIS A 72 -4.61 3.39 7.29
N THR A 73 -5.02 4.02 6.20
CA THR A 73 -6.30 4.76 6.10
C THR A 73 -7.46 3.87 5.68
N ALA A 74 -7.21 2.61 5.32
CA ALA A 74 -8.27 1.69 4.93
C ALA A 74 -9.20 1.42 6.13
N PRO A 75 -10.53 1.36 5.93
CA PRO A 75 -11.46 1.11 7.01
C PRO A 75 -11.17 -0.27 7.64
N PRO A 76 -11.11 -0.37 8.98
CA PRO A 76 -10.73 -1.60 9.68
C PRO A 76 -11.81 -2.68 9.63
N ALA A 77 -13.06 -2.28 9.38
CA ALA A 77 -14.23 -3.14 9.28
C ALA A 77 -15.35 -2.41 8.51
N LEU A 78 -16.37 -3.17 8.10
CA LEU A 78 -17.60 -2.62 7.55
C LEU A 78 -18.59 -2.29 8.67
N CYS A 79 -19.33 -1.20 8.53
CA CYS A 79 -20.43 -0.81 9.43
C CYS A 79 -21.77 -1.50 9.07
N THR A 80 -21.82 -2.22 7.95
CA THR A 80 -23.00 -2.95 7.46
C THR A 80 -22.67 -4.43 7.20
N PRO A 81 -23.66 -5.34 7.23
CA PRO A 81 -23.47 -6.74 6.85
C PRO A 81 -22.94 -6.90 5.42
N LEU A 82 -22.29 -8.04 5.14
CA LEU A 82 -21.91 -8.41 3.79
C LEU A 82 -23.16 -8.68 2.93
N PRO A 83 -23.12 -8.37 1.62
CA PRO A 83 -24.19 -8.74 0.70
C PRO A 83 -24.38 -10.26 0.66
N LEU A 84 -25.64 -10.70 0.58
CA LEU A 84 -26.01 -12.12 0.69
C LEU A 84 -25.67 -12.95 -0.55
N ASP A 85 -25.47 -12.29 -1.70
CA ASP A 85 -25.22 -12.94 -2.98
C ASP A 85 -24.45 -12.04 -3.96
N LEU A 86 -23.98 -12.67 -5.05
CA LEU A 86 -23.18 -12.00 -6.07
C LEU A 86 -23.96 -10.97 -6.88
N GLN A 87 -25.28 -11.12 -7.05
CA GLN A 87 -26.08 -10.14 -7.78
C GLN A 87 -26.22 -8.86 -6.97
N THR A 88 -26.50 -8.99 -5.67
CA THR A 88 -26.54 -7.88 -4.71
C THR A 88 -25.20 -7.16 -4.63
N LEU A 89 -24.07 -7.89 -4.65
CA LEU A 89 -22.74 -7.28 -4.68
C LEU A 89 -22.50 -6.47 -5.97
N LYS A 90 -22.96 -6.97 -7.13
CA LYS A 90 -22.79 -6.28 -8.42
C LYS A 90 -23.63 -5.01 -8.56
N SER A 91 -24.70 -4.88 -7.78
CA SER A 91 -25.57 -3.71 -7.78
C SER A 91 -25.16 -2.63 -6.76
N VAL A 92 -24.08 -2.83 -6.00
CA VAL A 92 -23.62 -1.88 -4.97
C VAL A 92 -23.32 -0.51 -5.59
N THR A 93 -23.91 0.51 -4.99
CA THR A 93 -23.79 1.93 -5.35
C THR A 93 -22.86 2.68 -4.39
N ASP A 94 -22.45 3.89 -4.77
CA ASP A 94 -21.64 4.77 -3.90
C ASP A 94 -22.32 5.05 -2.54
N LYS A 95 -23.65 5.12 -2.51
CA LYS A 95 -24.43 5.32 -1.28
C LYS A 95 -24.27 4.14 -0.32
N GLU A 96 -24.36 2.92 -0.84
CA GLU A 96 -24.22 1.69 -0.05
C GLU A 96 -22.78 1.49 0.41
N LEU A 97 -21.80 1.86 -0.43
CA LEU A 97 -20.39 1.86 -0.05
C LEU A 97 -20.09 2.89 1.06
N THR A 98 -20.69 4.08 0.99
CA THR A 98 -20.56 5.12 2.03
C THR A 98 -21.18 4.67 3.34
N ALA A 99 -22.35 4.00 3.31
CA ALA A 99 -23.01 3.46 4.50
C ALA A 99 -22.21 2.32 5.16
N ALA A 100 -21.45 1.55 4.38
CA ALA A 100 -20.58 0.50 4.88
C ALA A 100 -19.32 1.04 5.58
N GLN A 101 -19.04 2.34 5.51
CA GLN A 101 -17.90 3.00 6.15
C GLN A 101 -18.34 3.82 7.38
N PRO A 102 -17.45 4.07 8.35
CA PRO A 102 -17.76 4.86 9.54
C PRO A 102 -17.77 6.37 9.22
N ILE A 103 -18.64 6.79 8.31
CA ILE A 103 -18.76 8.17 7.83
C ILE A 103 -20.10 8.76 8.28
N GLY A 104 -20.08 9.89 8.99
CA GLY A 104 -21.27 10.56 9.52
C GLY A 104 -21.40 10.46 11.05
N LYS A 105 -22.52 10.96 11.60
CA LYS A 105 -22.79 10.98 13.06
C LYS A 105 -23.74 9.85 13.53
N GLY A 106 -24.21 9.00 12.62
CA GLY A 106 -25.22 7.97 12.89
C GLY A 106 -24.61 6.65 13.36
N ASP A 107 -25.36 5.93 14.20
CA ASP A 107 -25.24 4.50 14.53
C ASP A 107 -24.17 4.03 15.53
N MET A 108 -23.57 4.94 16.32
CA MET A 108 -22.89 4.52 17.55
C MET A 108 -23.90 4.14 18.65
N LYS A 109 -24.44 2.92 18.60
CA LYS A 109 -25.37 2.36 19.62
C LYS A 109 -24.72 2.07 20.99
N TRP A 110 -23.45 2.39 21.19
CA TRP A 110 -22.70 2.11 22.42
C TRP A 110 -22.74 3.25 23.45
N LYS A 111 -23.49 4.33 23.17
CA LYS A 111 -23.76 5.40 24.13
C LYS A 111 -25.16 5.23 24.71
N ASP A 112 -25.29 4.26 25.60
CA ASP A 112 -26.30 4.25 26.66
C ASP A 112 -25.59 4.53 27.99
#